data_AF-A0A960WT34-F1
#
_entry.id   AF-A0A960WT34-F1
#
_cell.length_a   1.000
_cell.length_b   1.000
_cell.length_c   1.000
_cell.angle_alpha   90.00
_cell.angle_beta   90.00
_cell.angle_gamma   90.00
#
_symmetry.space_group_name_H-M   'P 1'
#
loop_
_entity.id
_entity.type
_entity.pdbx_description
1 polymer ?
#
loop_
_entity_poly.entity_id
_entity_poly.type
_entity_poly.pdbx_seq_one_letter_code
_entity_poly.pdbx_strand_id
1 'polypeptide(L)'
;DGDPETLWHSRFSPEVAVPPHELVIDLGTERTVRGIVYLGRQDGGWNGAVKEADVTLGSSPEAFGEPVAKATLKKSKEPQTVTFPPAKGRYLRFRAYSEHGPGTFASAAEIGVIGE
;
A
#
# COMPACT_ATOMS: atom_id res chain seq x y z
N ASP A 1 5.74 -7.66 7.44
CA ASP A 1 6.12 -8.22 8.77
C ASP A 1 7.65 -8.26 8.94
N GLY A 2 8.37 -7.58 8.06
CA GLY A 2 9.83 -7.60 7.99
C GLY A 2 10.37 -8.74 7.12
N ASP A 3 9.52 -9.64 6.62
CA ASP A 3 9.93 -10.78 5.81
C ASP A 3 9.53 -10.57 4.33
N PRO A 4 10.48 -10.26 3.43
CA PRO A 4 10.17 -10.04 2.02
C PRO A 4 9.71 -11.30 1.27
N GLU A 5 9.82 -12.48 1.88
CA GLU A 5 9.36 -13.76 1.32
C GLU A 5 7.86 -13.99 1.57
N THR A 6 7.25 -13.29 2.52
CA THR A 6 5.80 -13.30 2.72
C THR A 6 5.15 -12.15 1.95
N LEU A 7 3.83 -12.23 1.76
CA LEU A 7 3.10 -11.16 1.10
C LEU A 7 1.63 -11.13 1.49
N TRP A 8 1.08 -9.92 1.53
CA TRP A 8 -0.34 -9.70 1.38
C TRP A 8 -0.74 -9.88 -0.10
N HIS A 9 -1.88 -10.53 -0.33
CA HIS A 9 -2.52 -10.60 -1.64
C HIS A 9 -4.02 -10.35 -1.48
N SER A 10 -4.62 -9.55 -2.37
CA SER A 10 -6.06 -9.40 -2.41
C SER A 10 -6.74 -10.73 -2.73
N ARG A 11 -8.01 -10.88 -2.32
CA ARG A 11 -8.71 -12.16 -2.44
C ARG A 11 -8.79 -12.60 -3.91
N PHE A 12 -8.22 -13.77 -4.20
CA PHE A 12 -8.24 -14.42 -5.51
C PHE A 12 -9.12 -15.68 -5.56
N SER A 13 -9.56 -16.17 -4.40
CA SER A 13 -10.42 -17.34 -4.23
C SER A 13 -11.23 -17.21 -2.93
N PRO A 14 -12.47 -17.71 -2.86
CA PRO A 14 -13.25 -18.32 -3.94
C PRO A 14 -13.74 -17.31 -4.99
N GLU A 15 -13.81 -16.02 -4.62
CA GLU A 15 -14.25 -14.95 -5.50
C GLU A 15 -13.18 -13.87 -5.57
N VAL A 16 -12.85 -13.45 -6.79
CA VAL A 16 -11.89 -12.38 -7.04
C VAL A 16 -12.46 -11.05 -6.57
N ALA A 17 -11.77 -10.39 -5.64
CA ALA A 17 -12.15 -9.05 -5.20
C ALA A 17 -11.86 -8.01 -6.30
N VAL A 18 -12.71 -6.99 -6.38
CA VAL A 18 -12.59 -5.88 -7.34
C VAL A 18 -11.94 -4.68 -6.63
N PRO A 19 -10.97 -3.97 -7.27
CA PRO A 19 -10.36 -2.78 -6.71
C PRO A 19 -11.39 -1.65 -6.49
N PRO A 20 -11.08 -0.66 -5.64
CA PRO A 20 -9.79 -0.48 -4.95
C PRO A 20 -9.56 -1.48 -3.81
N HIS A 21 -8.32 -1.93 -3.64
CA HIS A 21 -7.88 -2.77 -2.52
C HIS A 21 -7.16 -1.92 -1.49
N GLU A 22 -7.42 -2.16 -0.20
CA GLU A 22 -6.93 -1.30 0.88
C GLU A 22 -6.14 -2.12 1.92
N LEU A 23 -5.00 -1.56 2.33
CA LEU A 23 -4.30 -1.93 3.55
C LEU A 23 -4.40 -0.76 4.52
N VAL A 24 -4.97 -1.01 5.70
CA VAL A 24 -5.06 -0.04 6.81
C VAL A 24 -4.11 -0.47 7.90
N ILE A 25 -3.15 0.38 8.23
CA ILE A 25 -2.09 0.14 9.21
C ILE A 25 -2.33 1.05 10.41
N ASP A 26 -2.55 0.48 11.59
CA ASP A 26 -2.53 1.21 12.86
C ASP A 26 -1.07 1.45 13.29
N LEU A 27 -0.66 2.71 13.40
CA LEU A 27 0.68 3.11 13.85
C LEU A 27 0.79 3.07 15.40
N GLY A 28 -0.28 2.69 16.09
CA GLY A 28 -0.39 2.56 17.54
C GLY A 28 -0.67 3.88 18.28
N THR A 29 -0.16 5.00 17.76
CA THR A 29 -0.42 6.36 18.24
C THR A 29 -0.40 7.35 17.07
N GLU A 30 -0.81 8.60 17.29
CA GLU A 30 -0.66 9.65 16.28
C GLU A 30 0.83 9.88 15.99
N ARG A 31 1.21 9.84 14.71
CA ARG A 31 2.58 10.03 14.21
C ARG A 31 2.60 11.09 13.13
N THR A 32 3.74 11.77 13.01
CA THR A 32 4.06 12.58 11.83
C THR A 32 4.68 11.66 10.78
N VAL A 33 4.00 11.49 9.65
CA VAL A 33 4.42 10.63 8.53
C VAL A 33 4.75 11.48 7.33
N ARG A 34 5.80 11.12 6.60
CA ARG A 34 6.29 11.83 5.40
C ARG A 34 6.52 10.94 4.19
N GLY A 35 6.24 9.65 4.30
CA GLY A 35 6.33 8.72 3.18
C GLY A 35 6.02 7.28 3.53
N ILE A 36 5.99 6.45 2.51
CA ILE A 36 5.98 5.00 2.61
C ILE A 36 7.04 4.37 1.70
N VAL A 37 7.40 3.13 2.00
CA VAL A 37 8.18 2.26 1.11
C VAL A 37 7.29 1.08 0.73
N TYR A 38 6.99 0.93 -0.56
CA TYR A 38 6.29 -0.22 -1.11
C TYR A 38 7.29 -1.22 -1.67
N LEU A 39 7.19 -2.47 -1.26
CA LEU A 39 7.88 -3.59 -1.88
C LEU A 39 6.84 -4.53 -2.49
N GLY A 40 6.91 -4.73 -3.80
CA GLY A 40 6.09 -5.73 -4.48
C GLY A 40 6.47 -7.16 -4.03
N ARG A 41 5.63 -8.15 -4.34
CA ARG A 41 5.96 -9.58 -4.14
C ARG A 41 7.35 -9.93 -4.68
N GLN A 42 8.11 -10.78 -4.01
CA GLN A 42 9.51 -11.11 -4.38
C GLN A 42 9.69 -12.43 -5.11
N ASP A 43 8.66 -13.29 -5.13
CA ASP A 43 8.68 -14.53 -5.89
C ASP A 43 8.71 -14.32 -7.43
N GLY A 44 8.64 -15.40 -8.21
CA GLY A 44 8.65 -15.35 -9.67
C GLY A 44 7.41 -14.70 -10.32
N GLY A 45 6.40 -14.30 -9.53
CA GLY A 45 5.13 -13.78 -10.02
C GLY A 45 5.08 -12.25 -10.14
N TRP A 46 4.07 -11.77 -10.89
CA TRP A 46 3.77 -10.35 -11.05
C TRP A 46 2.30 -9.99 -10.82
N ASN A 47 1.43 -10.97 -10.57
CA ASN A 47 0.03 -10.70 -10.25
C ASN A 47 -0.05 -9.92 -8.94
N GLY A 48 -0.83 -8.86 -8.93
CA GLY A 48 -0.92 -7.90 -7.84
C GLY A 48 0.20 -6.86 -7.82
N ALA A 49 1.07 -6.78 -8.85
CA ALA A 49 2.05 -5.70 -8.93
C ALA A 49 1.33 -4.36 -9.14
N VAL A 50 1.16 -3.62 -8.05
CA VAL A 50 0.38 -2.38 -8.00
C VAL A 50 0.96 -1.34 -8.96
N LYS A 51 0.08 -0.65 -9.68
CA LYS A 51 0.40 0.45 -10.58
C LYS A 51 -0.07 1.77 -10.01
N GLU A 52 -1.38 2.02 -9.98
CA GLU A 52 -1.93 3.26 -9.41
C GLU A 52 -2.34 3.03 -7.96
N ALA A 53 -1.90 3.91 -7.07
CA ALA A 53 -2.24 3.87 -5.65
C ALA A 53 -2.37 5.28 -5.05
N ASP A 54 -2.99 5.36 -3.88
CA ASP A 54 -2.90 6.54 -3.03
C ASP A 54 -2.62 6.20 -1.56
N VAL A 55 -2.17 7.22 -0.83
CA VAL A 55 -1.91 7.14 0.60
C VAL A 55 -2.78 8.18 1.30
N THR A 56 -3.49 7.75 2.33
CA THR A 56 -4.30 8.61 3.20
C THR A 56 -3.92 8.38 4.66
N LEU A 57 -4.08 9.41 5.48
CA LEU A 57 -3.91 9.34 6.93
C LEU A 57 -5.25 9.61 7.62
N GLY A 58 -5.48 8.95 8.75
CA GLY A 58 -6.73 9.05 9.51
C GLY A 58 -6.50 8.99 11.02
N SER A 59 -7.48 9.47 11.78
CA SER A 59 -7.53 9.33 13.24
C SER A 59 -8.27 8.06 13.68
N SER A 60 -9.08 7.45 12.79
CA SER A 60 -9.72 6.15 12.98
C SER A 60 -9.48 5.25 11.76
N PRO A 61 -9.67 3.92 11.88
CA PRO A 61 -9.48 3.00 10.76
C PRO A 61 -10.61 3.05 9.71
N GLU A 62 -11.72 3.73 9.99
CA GLU A 62 -12.87 3.87 9.07
C GLU A 62 -12.95 5.23 8.40
N ALA A 63 -12.28 6.25 8.95
CA ALA A 63 -12.41 7.63 8.49
C ALA A 63 -11.08 8.20 7.99
N PHE A 64 -10.98 8.33 6.67
CA PHE A 64 -9.83 8.92 5.97
C PHE A 64 -10.26 10.15 5.17
N GLY A 65 -9.43 11.19 5.20
CA GLY A 65 -9.61 12.39 4.39
C GLY A 65 -9.06 12.26 2.97
N GLU A 66 -8.73 13.40 2.37
CA GLU A 66 -8.07 13.45 1.05
C GLU A 66 -6.69 12.78 1.06
N PRO A 67 -6.26 12.19 -0.06
CA PRO A 67 -4.93 11.60 -0.18
C PRO A 67 -3.80 12.60 0.10
N VAL A 68 -2.87 12.20 0.96
CA VAL A 68 -1.60 12.92 1.17
C VAL A 68 -0.61 12.65 0.04
N ALA A 69 -0.78 11.53 -0.68
CA ALA A 69 -0.02 11.21 -1.88
C ALA A 69 -0.85 10.40 -2.87
N LYS A 70 -0.58 10.60 -4.16
CA LYS A 70 -0.93 9.67 -5.23
C LYS A 70 0.37 9.11 -5.82
N ALA A 71 0.38 7.84 -6.18
CA ALA A 71 1.57 7.15 -6.66
C ALA A 71 1.26 6.32 -7.90
N THR A 72 2.14 6.43 -8.90
CA THR A 72 2.25 5.49 -10.00
C THR A 72 3.51 4.65 -9.79
N LEU A 73 3.33 3.47 -9.20
CA LEU A 73 4.40 2.52 -8.89
C LEU A 73 4.86 1.80 -10.17
N LYS A 74 6.15 1.50 -10.27
CA LYS A 74 6.74 0.73 -11.36
C LYS A 74 6.54 -0.77 -11.12
N LYS A 75 6.49 -1.53 -12.21
CA LYS A 75 6.62 -2.99 -12.17
C LYS A 75 8.07 -3.35 -11.84
N SER A 76 8.41 -3.37 -10.56
CA SER A 76 9.76 -3.56 -10.04
C SER A 76 9.75 -4.48 -8.81
N LYS A 77 10.85 -5.21 -8.61
CA LYS A 77 11.12 -5.95 -7.37
C LYS A 77 11.89 -5.10 -6.35
N GLU A 78 12.50 -4.00 -6.79
CA GLU A 78 13.17 -3.05 -5.90
C GLU A 78 12.18 -2.28 -5.03
N PRO A 79 12.54 -1.91 -3.78
CA PRO A 79 11.74 -1.03 -2.94
C PRO A 79 11.46 0.32 -3.62
N GLN A 80 10.22 0.80 -3.50
CA GLN A 80 9.78 2.06 -4.10
C GLN A 80 9.29 3.01 -3.02
N THR A 81 9.97 4.15 -2.90
CA THR A 81 9.61 5.18 -1.91
C THR A 81 8.60 6.15 -2.51
N VAL A 82 7.51 6.40 -1.78
CA VAL A 82 6.53 7.45 -2.08
C VAL A 82 6.59 8.47 -0.95
N THR A 83 7.05 9.68 -1.24
CA THR A 83 7.16 10.78 -0.26
C THR A 83 6.05 11.81 -0.44
N PHE A 84 5.69 12.47 0.64
CA PHE A 84 4.71 13.56 0.66
C PHE A 84 5.05 14.58 1.76
N PRO A 85 4.46 15.80 1.73
CA PRO A 85 4.61 16.75 2.83
C PRO A 85 4.23 16.11 4.17
N PRO A 86 4.99 16.34 5.26
CA PRO A 86 4.69 15.75 6.56
C PRO A 86 3.23 16.00 6.99
N ALA A 87 2.54 14.92 7.36
CA ALA A 87 1.15 14.94 7.78
C ALA A 87 0.96 14.05 9.02
N LYS A 88 0.00 14.42 9.87
CA LYS A 88 -0.27 13.69 11.12
C LYS A 88 -1.41 12.69 10.94
N GLY A 89 -1.27 11.52 11.55
CA GLY A 89 -2.33 10.53 11.65
C GLY A 89 -1.91 9.34 12.50
N ARG A 90 -2.89 8.59 13.01
CA ARG A 90 -2.65 7.31 13.69
C ARG A 90 -2.76 6.13 12.73
N TYR A 91 -3.66 6.23 11.75
CA TYR A 91 -3.85 5.19 10.75
C TYR A 91 -3.29 5.66 9.42
N LEU A 92 -2.59 4.76 8.73
CA LEU A 92 -2.18 4.93 7.36
C LEU A 92 -2.96 3.96 6.48
N ARG A 93 -3.56 4.46 5.41
CA ARG A 93 -4.18 3.63 4.39
C ARG A 93 -3.42 3.73 3.09
N PHE A 94 -2.97 2.59 2.59
CA PHE A 94 -2.49 2.40 1.23
C PHE A 94 -3.62 1.78 0.41
N ARG A 95 -4.02 2.44 -0.67
CA ARG A 95 -5.14 2.02 -1.52
C ARG A 95 -4.68 1.83 -2.95
N ALA A 96 -4.75 0.58 -3.43
CA ALA A 96 -4.36 0.18 -4.78
C ALA A 96 -5.58 0.17 -5.71
N TYR A 97 -5.48 0.90 -6.82
CA TYR A 97 -6.54 1.04 -7.82
C TYR A 97 -6.37 0.12 -9.03
N SER A 98 -5.13 -0.22 -9.37
CA SER A 98 -4.82 -1.08 -10.52
C SER A 98 -3.51 -1.83 -10.32
N GLU A 99 -3.33 -2.91 -11.09
CA GLU A 99 -2.06 -3.58 -11.29
C GLU A 99 -1.48 -3.30 -12.68
N HIS A 100 -0.22 -3.66 -12.91
CA HIS A 100 0.41 -3.60 -14.24
C HIS A 100 -0.10 -4.67 -15.22
N GLY A 101 -0.76 -5.72 -14.71
CA GLY A 101 -1.36 -6.80 -15.50
C GLY A 101 -2.81 -6.50 -15.92
N PRO A 102 -3.46 -7.42 -16.66
CA PRO A 102 -4.87 -7.31 -17.02
C PRO A 102 -5.82 -7.70 -15.88
N GLY A 103 -5.31 -8.16 -14.74
CA GLY A 103 -6.10 -8.59 -13.60
C GLY A 103 -6.52 -7.43 -12.70
N THR A 104 -7.18 -7.81 -11.60
CA THR A 104 -7.75 -6.88 -10.62
C THR A 104 -7.05 -6.98 -9.28
N PHE A 105 -5.88 -7.61 -9.19
CA PHE A 105 -5.24 -7.94 -7.92
C PHE A 105 -4.42 -6.78 -7.34
N ALA A 106 -4.11 -6.90 -6.06
CA ALA A 106 -3.07 -6.13 -5.39
C ALA A 106 -2.26 -7.07 -4.50
N SER A 107 -0.95 -6.85 -4.44
CA SER A 107 -0.05 -7.57 -3.54
C SER A 107 1.04 -6.64 -3.03
N ALA A 108 1.52 -6.89 -1.83
CA ALA A 108 2.68 -6.22 -1.25
C ALA A 108 3.43 -7.22 -0.39
N ALA A 109 4.74 -7.35 -0.61
CA ALA A 109 5.60 -8.07 0.33
C ALA A 109 5.75 -7.24 1.61
N GLU A 110 6.13 -5.96 1.45
CA GLU A 110 6.28 -5.04 2.56
C GLU A 110 5.67 -3.67 2.26
N ILE A 111 5.12 -3.06 3.31
CA ILE A 111 4.77 -1.64 3.37
C ILE A 111 5.48 -1.04 4.59
N GLY A 112 6.54 -0.28 4.34
CA GLY A 112 7.24 0.50 5.35
C GLY A 112 6.64 1.90 5.48
N VAL A 113 6.66 2.47 6.69
CA VAL A 113 6.21 3.85 6.95
C VAL A 113 7.42 4.70 7.32
N ILE A 114 7.54 5.89 6.72
CA ILE A 114 8.62 6.84 6.99
C ILE A 114 8.04 7.99 7.81
N GLY A 115 8.47 8.12 9.06
CA GLY A 115 7.97 9.11 10.02
C GLY A 115 8.80 9.19 11.29
N GLU A 116 8.31 9.97 12.24
CA GLU A 116 8.93 10.24 13.56
C GLU A 116 8.45 9.28 14.68
#